data_AF-A0AAN0LQQ1-F1
#
_entry.id   AF-A0AAN0LQQ1-F1
#
_cell.length_a   1.000
_cell.length_b   1.000
_cell.length_c   1.000
_cell.angle_alpha   90.00
_cell.angle_beta   90.00
_cell.angle_gamma   90.00
#
_symmetry.space_group_name_H-M   'P 1'
#
loop_
_entity.id
_entity.type
_entity.pdbx_description
1 polymer ?
#
loop_
_entity_poly.entity_id
_entity_poly.type
_entity_poly.pdbx_seq_one_letter_code
_entity_poly.pdbx_strand_id
1 'polypeptide(L)'
;MFKPLYVFDMDETLINADAAMLWNEFLVEKGIATAPNFIEEDKRLMGLYSEGKLNMEDYLTFSMQPLADMPTEQVTALVEECVEHYILPKQFKQSKPLIEQLENDDIDMLIISASVTFLVEEVGRKIGIENALGIDLVENQGRFTSQIFGVPSYREGKVTRLKEWLDNQETNYSDIHFYTDSINDLPLCEHADFAYLVNPCPRLKSLADQPNWSILNWD
;
A
#
# COMPACT_ATOMS: atom_id res chain seq x y z
N MET A 1 -18.44 20.34 12.16
CA MET A 1 -19.18 19.32 11.41
C MET A 1 -18.17 18.21 11.15
N PHE A 2 -18.47 16.96 11.49
CA PHE A 2 -17.53 15.87 11.21
C PHE A 2 -17.49 15.65 9.69
N LYS A 3 -16.31 15.42 9.14
CA LYS A 3 -16.11 15.09 7.71
C LYS A 3 -15.81 13.59 7.57
N PRO A 4 -16.11 12.96 6.43
CA PRO A 4 -15.73 11.56 6.21
C PRO A 4 -14.21 11.44 6.04
N LEU A 5 -13.69 10.23 6.24
CA LEU A 5 -12.32 9.86 5.89
C LEU A 5 -12.34 8.89 4.72
N TYR A 6 -11.51 9.16 3.72
CA TYR A 6 -11.32 8.25 2.58
C TYR A 6 -9.98 7.54 2.70
N VAL A 7 -10.05 6.24 2.92
CA VAL A 7 -8.92 5.34 3.09
C VAL A 7 -8.75 4.51 1.82
N PHE A 8 -7.52 4.40 1.33
CA PHE A 8 -7.20 3.68 0.11
C PHE A 8 -6.13 2.64 0.38
N ASP A 9 -6.35 1.41 -0.06
CA ASP A 9 -5.24 0.55 -0.42
C ASP A 9 -4.51 1.14 -1.65
N MET A 10 -3.24 0.76 -1.84
CA MET A 10 -2.41 1.35 -2.89
C MET A 10 -2.30 0.45 -4.12
N ASP A 11 -1.74 -0.74 -3.92
CA ASP A 11 -1.42 -1.71 -4.96
C ASP A 11 -2.71 -2.32 -5.52
N GLU A 12 -2.81 -2.44 -6.84
CA GLU A 12 -4.02 -2.89 -7.56
C GLU A 12 -5.32 -2.10 -7.26
N THR A 13 -5.24 -1.00 -6.49
CA THR A 13 -6.35 -0.14 -6.07
C THR A 13 -6.21 1.29 -6.59
N LEU A 14 -5.17 2.02 -6.18
CA LEU A 14 -4.82 3.33 -6.74
C LEU A 14 -3.88 3.19 -7.94
N ILE A 15 -2.99 2.21 -7.87
CA ILE A 15 -1.99 1.89 -8.90
C ILE A 15 -2.39 0.56 -9.55
N ASN A 16 -2.47 0.52 -10.88
CA ASN A 16 -2.74 -0.70 -11.65
C ASN A 16 -1.47 -1.56 -11.81
N ALA A 17 -0.81 -1.84 -10.70
CA ALA A 17 0.35 -2.69 -10.54
C ALA A 17 0.63 -2.92 -9.05
N ASP A 18 1.43 -3.94 -8.75
CA ASP A 18 2.06 -4.12 -7.44
C ASP A 18 3.37 -3.32 -7.38
N ALA A 19 3.43 -2.30 -6.52
CA ALA A 19 4.58 -1.41 -6.38
C ALA A 19 5.82 -2.15 -5.86
N ALA A 20 5.65 -3.18 -5.02
CA ALA A 20 6.77 -3.94 -4.49
C ALA A 20 7.42 -4.82 -5.58
N MET A 21 6.62 -5.41 -6.47
CA MET A 21 7.12 -6.12 -7.65
C MET A 21 7.86 -5.16 -8.61
N LEU A 22 7.27 -4.00 -8.91
CA LEU A 22 7.92 -3.00 -9.78
C LEU A 22 9.24 -2.50 -9.17
N TRP A 23 9.26 -2.29 -7.84
CA TRP A 23 10.46 -1.92 -7.11
C TRP A 23 11.55 -3.00 -7.21
N ASN A 24 11.18 -4.27 -7.01
CA ASN A 24 12.10 -5.39 -7.10
C ASN A 24 12.66 -5.57 -8.52
N GLU A 25 11.84 -5.42 -9.56
CA GLU A 25 12.27 -5.40 -10.96
C GLU A 25 13.24 -4.25 -11.25
N PHE A 26 12.94 -3.05 -10.76
CA PHE A 26 13.80 -1.88 -10.87
C PHE A 26 15.16 -2.08 -10.19
N LEU A 27 15.20 -2.67 -9.00
CA LEU A 27 16.46 -2.98 -8.31
C LEU A 27 17.32 -3.98 -9.09
N VAL A 28 16.71 -4.95 -9.78
CA VAL A 28 17.43 -5.87 -10.67
C VAL A 28 17.97 -5.13 -11.89
N GLU A 29 17.17 -4.25 -12.51
CA GLU A 29 17.59 -3.43 -13.65
C GLU A 29 18.80 -2.53 -13.30
N LYS A 30 18.80 -1.94 -12.10
CA LYS A 30 19.91 -1.12 -11.58
C LYS A 30 21.15 -1.93 -11.18
N GLY A 31 21.07 -3.26 -11.21
CA GLY A 31 22.15 -4.14 -10.77
C GLY A 31 22.38 -4.15 -9.25
N ILE A 32 21.38 -3.74 -8.47
CA ILE A 32 21.40 -3.72 -7.01
C ILE A 32 20.99 -5.11 -6.48
N ALA A 33 19.86 -5.63 -6.97
CA ALA A 33 19.45 -7.00 -6.72
C ALA A 33 20.08 -7.92 -7.78
N THR A 34 21.04 -8.77 -7.37
CA THR A 34 21.88 -9.54 -8.31
C THR A 34 21.70 -11.05 -8.23
N ALA A 35 20.87 -11.54 -7.30
CA ALA A 35 20.59 -12.96 -7.19
C ALA A 35 19.92 -13.48 -8.49
N PRO A 36 20.42 -14.56 -9.11
CA PRO A 36 19.91 -15.03 -10.41
C PRO A 36 18.42 -15.38 -10.44
N ASN A 37 17.85 -15.77 -9.31
CA ASN A 37 16.46 -16.16 -9.14
C ASN A 37 15.61 -15.10 -8.40
N PHE A 38 16.11 -13.86 -8.26
CA PHE A 38 15.44 -12.84 -7.45
C PHE A 38 13.99 -12.60 -7.89
N ILE A 39 13.75 -12.34 -9.17
CA ILE A 39 12.41 -12.11 -9.72
C ILE A 39 11.52 -13.36 -9.68
N GLU A 40 12.11 -14.56 -9.80
CA GLU A 40 11.34 -15.80 -9.69
C GLU A 40 10.84 -16.02 -8.27
N GLU A 41 11.70 -15.77 -7.28
CA GLU A 41 11.35 -15.88 -5.87
C GLU A 41 10.35 -14.79 -5.45
N ASP A 42 10.53 -13.56 -5.92
CA ASP A 42 9.58 -12.47 -5.72
C ASP A 42 8.17 -12.85 -6.21
N LYS A 43 8.07 -13.34 -7.45
CA LYS A 43 6.81 -13.83 -8.02
C LYS A 43 6.20 -14.97 -7.22
N ARG A 44 7.02 -15.89 -6.71
CA ARG A 44 6.55 -17.00 -5.86
C ARG A 44 5.94 -16.47 -4.55
N LEU A 45 6.60 -15.49 -3.91
CA LEU A 45 6.13 -14.88 -2.67
C LEU A 45 4.86 -14.03 -2.89
N MET A 46 4.79 -13.26 -3.98
CA MET A 46 3.57 -12.52 -4.35
C MET A 46 2.40 -13.43 -4.71
N GLY A 47 2.68 -14.62 -5.27
CA GLY A 47 1.69 -15.69 -5.39
C GLY A 47 1.08 -16.07 -4.02
N LEU A 48 1.91 -16.24 -2.98
CA LEU A 48 1.41 -16.50 -1.63
C LEU A 48 0.65 -15.30 -1.02
N TYR A 49 1.04 -14.07 -1.39
CA TYR A 49 0.34 -12.86 -0.95
C TYR A 49 -1.10 -12.82 -1.47
N SER A 50 -1.29 -13.03 -2.77
CA SER A 50 -2.62 -13.07 -3.41
C SER A 50 -3.51 -14.19 -2.87
N GLU A 51 -2.91 -15.29 -2.42
CA GLU A 51 -3.62 -16.38 -1.76
C GLU A 51 -3.95 -16.11 -0.27
N GLY A 52 -3.46 -15.01 0.30
CA GLY A 52 -3.58 -14.74 1.73
C GLY A 52 -2.83 -15.76 2.59
N LYS A 53 -1.65 -16.21 2.13
CA LYS A 53 -0.81 -17.21 2.82
C LYS A 53 0.63 -16.73 3.08
N LEU A 54 0.99 -15.53 2.61
CA LEU A 54 2.34 -15.00 2.78
C LEU A 54 2.67 -14.81 4.27
N ASN A 55 3.88 -15.22 4.66
CA ASN A 55 4.53 -14.74 5.87
C ASN A 55 5.26 -13.43 5.54
N MET A 56 4.82 -12.35 6.17
CA MET A 56 5.33 -11.00 5.88
C MET A 56 6.81 -10.85 6.27
N GLU A 57 7.26 -11.48 7.36
CA GLU A 57 8.67 -11.38 7.80
C GLU A 57 9.61 -12.08 6.81
N ASP A 58 9.19 -13.21 6.25
CA ASP A 58 9.96 -13.94 5.23
C ASP A 58 10.08 -13.09 3.96
N TYR A 59 8.99 -12.42 3.56
CA TYR A 59 9.01 -11.53 2.40
C TYR A 59 9.95 -10.34 2.60
N LEU A 60 9.85 -9.64 3.73
CA LEU A 60 10.71 -8.48 4.00
C LEU A 60 12.18 -8.87 4.14
N THR A 61 12.47 -10.05 4.71
CA THR A 61 13.84 -10.57 4.75
C THR A 61 14.42 -10.78 3.35
N PHE A 62 13.60 -11.25 2.42
CA PHE A 62 13.97 -11.42 1.01
C PHE A 62 14.09 -10.07 0.28
N SER A 63 13.04 -9.24 0.29
CA SER A 63 12.94 -8.04 -0.54
C SER A 63 13.85 -6.90 -0.07
N MET A 64 14.16 -6.83 1.23
CA MET A 64 15.07 -5.82 1.77
C MET A 64 16.55 -6.22 1.69
N GLN A 65 16.87 -7.48 1.37
CA GLN A 65 18.25 -7.97 1.31
C GLN A 65 19.15 -7.12 0.39
N PRO A 66 18.72 -6.70 -0.82
CA PRO A 66 19.55 -5.87 -1.71
C PRO A 66 19.90 -4.50 -1.13
N LEU A 67 19.13 -4.03 -0.14
CA LEU A 67 19.25 -2.69 0.45
C LEU A 67 19.98 -2.68 1.80
N ALA A 68 20.34 -3.84 2.35
CA ALA A 68 20.84 -3.97 3.73
C ALA A 68 22.07 -3.08 4.04
N ASP A 69 22.95 -2.91 3.05
CA ASP A 69 24.17 -2.09 3.15
C ASP A 69 24.05 -0.74 2.44
N MET A 70 22.83 -0.29 2.13
CA MET A 70 22.57 0.99 1.47
C MET A 70 22.14 2.07 2.49
N PRO A 71 22.70 3.29 2.44
CA PRO A 71 22.20 4.39 3.25
C PRO A 71 20.76 4.75 2.88
N THR A 72 19.93 5.13 3.85
CA THR A 72 18.52 5.51 3.62
C THR A 72 18.38 6.59 2.56
N GLU A 73 19.27 7.59 2.56
CA GLU A 73 19.32 8.66 1.54
C GLU A 73 19.45 8.14 0.09
N GLN A 74 20.22 7.07 -0.11
CA GLN A 74 20.35 6.45 -1.44
C GLN A 74 19.11 5.64 -1.80
N VAL A 75 18.51 4.95 -0.83
CA VAL A 75 17.23 4.25 -1.02
C VAL A 75 16.14 5.25 -1.41
N THR A 76 16.03 6.38 -0.71
CA THR A 76 15.07 7.45 -1.02
C THR A 76 15.23 7.96 -2.45
N ALA A 77 16.46 8.24 -2.91
CA ALA A 77 16.69 8.71 -4.27
C ALA A 77 16.28 7.66 -5.34
N LEU A 78 16.51 6.37 -5.06
CA LEU A 78 16.07 5.28 -5.93
C LEU A 78 14.55 5.13 -5.94
N VAL A 79 13.92 5.31 -4.78
CA VAL A 79 12.45 5.26 -4.61
C VAL A 79 11.80 6.38 -5.42
N GLU A 80 12.29 7.62 -5.34
CA GLU A 80 11.81 8.74 -6.15
C GLU A 80 11.87 8.41 -7.65
N GLU A 81 13.00 7.86 -8.11
CA GLU A 81 13.17 7.47 -9.51
C GLU A 81 12.18 6.38 -9.93
N CYS A 82 12.07 5.31 -9.13
CA CYS A 82 11.18 4.18 -9.39
C CYS A 82 9.71 4.61 -9.40
N VAL A 83 9.29 5.39 -8.40
CA VAL A 83 7.91 5.87 -8.30
C VAL A 83 7.55 6.69 -9.53
N GLU A 84 8.42 7.64 -9.92
CA GLU A 84 8.12 8.54 -11.03
C GLU A 84 8.08 7.83 -12.40
N HIS A 85 8.99 6.89 -12.65
CA HIS A 85 9.16 6.31 -13.99
C HIS A 85 8.46 4.96 -14.18
N TYR A 86 8.20 4.21 -13.10
CA TYR A 86 7.67 2.85 -13.17
C TYR A 86 6.28 2.73 -12.52
N ILE A 87 6.04 3.37 -11.38
CA ILE A 87 4.80 3.22 -10.59
C ILE A 87 3.72 4.20 -11.05
N LEU A 88 3.97 5.51 -11.05
CA LEU A 88 2.96 6.53 -11.40
C LEU A 88 2.35 6.39 -12.81
N PRO A 89 3.08 5.93 -13.85
CA PRO A 89 2.47 5.65 -15.15
C PRO A 89 1.36 4.59 -15.10
N LYS A 90 1.29 3.81 -14.01
CA LYS A 90 0.28 2.77 -13.77
C LYS A 90 -0.89 3.26 -12.93
N GLN A 91 -0.91 4.50 -12.45
CA GLN A 91 -2.05 5.02 -11.69
C GLN A 91 -3.37 4.86 -12.47
N PHE A 92 -4.40 4.31 -11.83
CA PHE A 92 -5.72 4.15 -12.45
C PHE A 92 -6.28 5.51 -12.88
N LYS A 93 -6.86 5.58 -14.08
CA LYS A 93 -7.40 6.84 -14.62
C LYS A 93 -8.55 7.38 -13.78
N GLN A 94 -9.31 6.48 -13.16
CA GLN A 94 -10.45 6.79 -12.29
C GLN A 94 -10.00 7.33 -10.91
N SER A 95 -8.82 6.93 -10.43
CA SER A 95 -8.31 7.40 -9.13
C SER A 95 -7.98 8.90 -9.14
N LYS A 96 -7.44 9.42 -10.25
CA LYS A 96 -7.04 10.83 -10.40
C LYS A 96 -8.19 11.82 -10.14
N PRO A 97 -9.32 11.79 -10.88
CA PRO A 97 -10.41 12.72 -10.64
C PRO A 97 -11.08 12.50 -9.27
N LEU A 98 -11.02 11.28 -8.71
CA LEU A 98 -11.52 11.02 -7.35
C LEU A 98 -10.68 11.77 -6.32
N ILE A 99 -9.36 11.64 -6.37
CA ILE A 99 -8.43 12.33 -5.46
C ILE A 99 -8.57 13.85 -5.63
N GLU A 100 -8.58 14.36 -6.87
CA GLU A 100 -8.78 15.78 -7.14
C GLU A 100 -10.11 16.30 -6.58
N GLN A 101 -11.19 15.50 -6.68
CA GLN A 101 -12.47 15.89 -6.12
C GLN A 101 -12.43 15.95 -4.59
N LEU A 102 -11.89 14.92 -3.93
CA LEU A 102 -11.80 14.86 -2.47
C LEU A 102 -10.94 16.00 -1.90
N GLU A 103 -9.84 16.34 -2.57
CA GLU A 103 -9.01 17.49 -2.23
C GLU A 103 -9.80 18.81 -2.35
N ASN A 104 -10.52 19.03 -3.47
CA ASN A 104 -11.33 20.23 -3.68
C ASN A 104 -12.48 20.37 -2.66
N ASP A 105 -12.98 19.23 -2.16
CA ASP A 105 -14.04 19.16 -1.15
C ASP A 105 -13.50 19.25 0.30
N ASP A 106 -12.18 19.45 0.49
CA ASP A 106 -11.49 19.50 1.79
C ASP A 106 -11.69 18.21 2.63
N ILE A 107 -11.75 17.07 1.96
CA ILE A 107 -11.90 15.75 2.58
C ILE A 107 -10.52 15.13 2.82
N ASP A 108 -10.30 14.62 4.04
CA ASP A 108 -9.03 13.97 4.36
C ASP A 108 -8.95 12.60 3.68
N MET A 109 -7.75 12.30 3.21
CA MET A 109 -7.42 11.05 2.56
C MET A 109 -6.24 10.37 3.28
N LEU A 110 -6.25 9.04 3.27
CA LEU A 110 -5.22 8.20 3.87
C LEU A 110 -4.92 7.01 2.97
N ILE A 111 -3.64 6.76 2.65
CA ILE A 111 -3.23 5.49 2.07
C ILE A 111 -2.85 4.52 3.19
N ILE A 112 -3.28 3.26 3.10
CA ILE A 112 -2.83 2.17 3.97
C ILE A 112 -2.52 0.91 3.16
N SER A 113 -1.23 0.61 3.00
CA SER A 113 -0.74 -0.47 2.13
C SER A 113 0.18 -1.43 2.90
N ALA A 114 0.23 -2.69 2.45
CA ALA A 114 1.20 -3.68 2.94
C ALA A 114 2.60 -3.52 2.33
N SER A 115 2.78 -2.57 1.42
CA SER A 115 4.08 -2.14 0.91
C SER A 115 4.87 -1.35 1.98
N VAL A 116 6.19 -1.29 1.83
CA VAL A 116 7.09 -0.59 2.75
C VAL A 116 6.86 0.93 2.73
N THR A 117 6.89 1.57 3.90
CA THR A 117 6.48 2.97 4.09
C THR A 117 7.13 3.94 3.12
N PHE A 118 8.43 3.81 2.85
CA PHE A 118 9.13 4.73 1.93
C PHE A 118 8.56 4.73 0.50
N LEU A 119 8.02 3.61 0.01
CA LEU A 119 7.34 3.56 -1.29
C LEU A 119 5.96 4.21 -1.20
N VAL A 120 5.21 3.87 -0.15
CA VAL A 120 3.81 4.31 0.03
C VAL A 120 3.75 5.83 0.21
N GLU A 121 4.64 6.40 1.03
CA GLU A 121 4.75 7.85 1.24
C GLU A 121 5.10 8.59 -0.06
N GLU A 122 6.06 8.08 -0.83
CA GLU A 122 6.48 8.73 -2.07
C GLU A 122 5.38 8.67 -3.13
N VAL A 123 4.66 7.54 -3.24
CA VAL A 123 3.47 7.44 -4.10
C VAL A 123 2.40 8.42 -3.65
N GLY A 124 2.04 8.43 -2.37
CA GLY A 124 1.03 9.33 -1.80
C GLY A 124 1.32 10.79 -2.09
N ARG A 125 2.55 11.23 -1.80
CA ARG A 125 3.04 12.58 -2.06
C ARG A 125 2.89 12.98 -3.53
N LYS A 126 3.20 12.07 -4.46
CA LYS A 126 3.13 12.35 -5.91
C LYS A 126 1.71 12.40 -6.46
N ILE A 127 0.75 11.72 -5.82
CA ILE A 127 -0.65 11.69 -6.25
C ILE A 127 -1.56 12.65 -5.46
N GLY A 128 -1.02 13.38 -4.47
CA GLY A 128 -1.77 14.38 -3.71
C GLY A 128 -2.46 13.84 -2.45
N ILE A 129 -2.00 12.70 -1.89
CA ILE A 129 -2.48 12.16 -0.62
C ILE A 129 -1.34 12.26 0.41
N GLU A 130 -1.45 13.20 1.33
CA GLU A 130 -0.39 13.49 2.31
C GLU A 130 -0.23 12.41 3.39
N ASN A 131 -1.33 11.79 3.81
CA ASN A 131 -1.29 10.77 4.86
C ASN A 131 -1.09 9.39 4.23
N ALA A 132 -0.04 8.70 4.65
CA ALA A 132 0.29 7.37 4.15
C ALA A 132 0.81 6.47 5.28
N LEU A 133 0.36 5.22 5.29
CA LEU A 133 0.77 4.18 6.22
C LEU A 133 1.22 2.96 5.43
N GLY A 134 2.52 2.70 5.46
CA GLY A 134 3.09 1.43 5.01
C GLY A 134 3.56 0.58 6.17
N ILE A 135 4.27 -0.50 5.83
CA ILE A 135 5.02 -1.28 6.80
C ILE A 135 6.28 -0.50 7.16
N ASP A 136 6.33 -0.04 8.41
CA ASP A 136 7.50 0.62 8.97
C ASP A 136 8.59 -0.41 9.25
N LEU A 137 9.82 -0.07 8.90
CA LEU A 137 11.00 -0.89 9.14
C LEU A 137 11.87 -0.24 10.21
N VAL A 138 12.51 -1.06 11.03
CA VAL A 138 13.51 -0.57 11.97
C VAL A 138 14.68 0.01 11.17
N GLU A 139 15.04 1.25 11.48
CA GLU A 139 16.26 1.88 11.00
C GLU A 139 17.41 1.69 12.00
N ASN A 140 18.58 1.34 11.47
CA ASN A 140 19.80 1.21 12.26
C ASN A 140 20.97 1.90 11.56
N GLN A 141 21.53 2.93 12.20
CA GLN A 141 22.68 3.69 11.68
C GLN A 141 22.45 4.27 10.27
N GLY A 142 21.26 4.79 10.00
CA GLY A 142 20.91 5.39 8.70
C GLY A 142 20.74 4.35 7.59
N ARG A 143 20.30 3.14 7.93
CA ARG A 143 19.99 2.04 7.01
C ARG A 143 18.69 1.37 7.39
N PHE A 144 17.89 0.97 6.42
CA PHE A 144 16.71 0.14 6.65
C PHE A 144 17.12 -1.30 6.95
N THR A 145 16.49 -1.92 7.94
CA THR A 145 16.59 -3.37 8.19
C THR A 145 15.36 -4.08 7.62
N SER A 146 15.34 -5.42 7.64
CA SER A 146 14.14 -6.19 7.31
C SER A 146 13.17 -6.38 8.49
N GLN A 147 13.50 -5.84 9.66
CA GLN A 147 12.66 -5.98 10.85
C GLN A 147 11.52 -4.98 10.84
N ILE A 148 10.29 -5.45 11.05
CA ILE A 148 9.10 -4.61 11.18
C ILE A 148 9.19 -3.80 12.48
N PHE A 149 8.90 -2.49 12.38
CA PHE A 149 8.70 -1.62 13.52
C PHE A 149 7.20 -1.50 13.83
N GLY A 150 6.78 -1.90 15.04
CA GLY A 150 5.38 -1.82 15.46
C GLY A 150 4.49 -2.88 14.79
N VAL A 151 3.28 -2.46 14.39
CA VAL A 151 2.28 -3.33 13.76
C VAL A 151 2.36 -3.16 12.24
N PRO A 152 2.54 -4.23 11.45
CA PRO A 152 2.51 -4.11 10.00
C PRO A 152 1.10 -3.75 9.51
N SER A 153 1.01 -2.89 8.50
CA SER A 153 -0.23 -2.57 7.77
C SER A 153 -0.68 -3.72 6.86
N TYR A 154 -0.81 -4.93 7.42
CA TYR A 154 -1.21 -6.15 6.73
C TYR A 154 -2.37 -6.82 7.47
N ARG A 155 -3.46 -7.09 6.74
CA ARG A 155 -4.69 -7.71 7.27
C ARG A 155 -5.26 -6.99 8.51
N GLU A 156 -5.46 -7.71 9.61
CA GLU A 156 -5.93 -7.13 10.88
C GLU A 156 -5.02 -6.01 11.39
N GLY A 157 -3.75 -6.03 10.97
CA GLY A 157 -2.80 -4.96 11.21
C GLY A 157 -3.22 -3.63 10.56
N LYS A 158 -3.84 -3.63 9.38
CA LYS A 158 -4.40 -2.41 8.75
C LYS A 158 -5.47 -1.76 9.64
N VAL A 159 -6.34 -2.56 10.24
CA VAL A 159 -7.37 -2.05 11.18
C VAL A 159 -6.73 -1.44 12.41
N THR A 160 -5.70 -2.10 12.97
CA THR A 160 -4.99 -1.59 14.14
C THR A 160 -4.28 -0.27 13.82
N ARG A 161 -3.60 -0.20 12.68
CA ARG A 161 -2.87 0.98 12.21
C ARG A 161 -3.78 2.15 11.89
N LEU A 162 -4.96 1.89 11.30
CA LEU A 162 -5.97 2.91 11.09
C LEU A 162 -6.47 3.49 12.42
N LYS A 163 -6.75 2.65 13.41
CA LYS A 163 -7.18 3.11 14.75
C LYS A 163 -6.10 3.93 15.44
N GLU A 164 -4.86 3.47 15.41
CA GLU A 164 -3.71 4.22 15.95
C GLU A 164 -3.56 5.59 15.27
N TRP A 165 -3.75 5.66 13.94
CA TRP A 165 -3.71 6.92 13.23
C TRP A 165 -4.87 7.85 13.61
N LEU A 166 -6.10 7.32 13.70
CA LEU A 166 -7.30 8.05 14.10
C LEU A 166 -7.19 8.62 15.52
N ASP A 167 -6.67 7.83 16.47
CA ASP A 167 -6.48 8.25 17.87
C ASP A 167 -5.49 9.42 18.01
N ASN A 168 -4.62 9.63 17.01
CA ASN A 168 -3.66 10.72 16.96
C ASN A 168 -4.17 11.95 16.19
N GLN A 169 -5.38 11.91 15.63
CA GLN A 169 -5.97 13.06 14.94
C GLN A 169 -6.72 13.97 15.92
N GLU A 170 -6.60 15.29 15.73
CA GLU A 170 -7.47 16.25 16.42
C GLU A 170 -8.90 16.24 15.86
N THR A 171 -9.04 15.78 14.62
CA THR A 171 -10.31 15.67 13.89
C THR A 171 -11.00 14.34 14.21
N ASN A 172 -12.29 14.41 14.53
CA ASN A 172 -13.13 13.21 14.54
C ASN A 172 -13.81 13.06 13.18
N TYR A 173 -13.80 11.86 12.63
CA TYR A 173 -14.42 11.55 11.34
C TYR A 173 -15.84 11.00 11.52
N SER A 174 -16.71 11.25 10.53
CA SER A 174 -18.10 10.75 10.56
C SER A 174 -18.19 9.29 10.13
N ASP A 175 -17.68 9.01 8.93
CA ASP A 175 -17.76 7.73 8.24
C ASP A 175 -16.40 7.42 7.63
N ILE A 176 -16.03 6.14 7.63
CA ILE A 176 -14.82 5.62 6.99
C ILE A 176 -15.21 4.97 5.67
N HIS A 177 -14.68 5.51 4.58
CA HIS A 177 -14.78 4.97 3.23
C HIS A 177 -13.48 4.23 2.91
N PHE A 178 -13.54 2.98 2.48
CA PHE A 178 -12.34 2.19 2.21
C PHE A 178 -12.33 1.57 0.82
N TYR A 179 -11.25 1.77 0.06
CA TYR A 179 -11.04 1.23 -1.29
C TYR A 179 -9.98 0.12 -1.26
N THR A 180 -10.26 -1.03 -1.88
CA THR A 180 -9.30 -2.16 -1.98
C THR A 180 -9.68 -3.14 -3.08
N ASP A 181 -8.74 -3.93 -3.57
CA ASP A 181 -8.95 -5.10 -4.44
C ASP A 181 -8.88 -6.45 -3.67
N SER A 182 -8.26 -6.45 -2.49
CA SER A 182 -7.59 -7.64 -1.96
C SER A 182 -8.34 -8.34 -0.83
N ILE A 183 -8.35 -9.67 -0.84
CA ILE A 183 -8.88 -10.48 0.27
C ILE A 183 -8.12 -10.26 1.58
N ASN A 184 -6.85 -9.82 1.50
CA ASN A 184 -6.07 -9.49 2.69
C ASN A 184 -6.70 -8.33 3.46
N ASP A 185 -7.45 -7.47 2.80
CA ASP A 185 -8.06 -6.28 3.40
C ASP A 185 -9.48 -6.50 3.90
N LEU A 186 -9.99 -7.75 3.85
CA LEU A 186 -11.29 -8.11 4.39
C LEU A 186 -11.53 -7.57 5.81
N PRO A 187 -10.59 -7.68 6.77
CA PRO A 187 -10.79 -7.11 8.10
C PRO A 187 -11.06 -5.60 8.11
N LEU A 188 -10.45 -4.85 7.18
CA LEU A 188 -10.65 -3.41 7.07
C LEU A 188 -11.95 -3.07 6.30
N CYS A 189 -12.34 -3.87 5.31
CA CYS A 189 -13.66 -3.77 4.68
C CYS A 189 -14.81 -3.97 5.69
N GLU A 190 -14.65 -4.92 6.62
CA GLU A 190 -15.63 -5.19 7.69
C GLU A 190 -15.62 -4.11 8.78
N HIS A 191 -14.52 -3.36 8.92
CA HIS A 191 -14.39 -2.28 9.88
C HIS A 191 -14.94 -0.93 9.36
N ALA A 192 -14.79 -0.66 8.06
CA ALA A 192 -15.23 0.57 7.42
C ALA A 192 -16.76 0.66 7.30
N ASP A 193 -17.30 1.88 7.28
CA ASP A 193 -18.73 2.12 7.09
C ASP A 193 -19.18 1.89 5.64
N PHE A 194 -18.28 2.17 4.69
CA PHE A 194 -18.44 1.94 3.26
C PHE A 194 -17.20 1.28 2.66
N ALA A 195 -17.39 0.22 1.88
CA ALA A 195 -16.30 -0.48 1.19
C ALA A 195 -16.48 -0.42 -0.33
N TYR A 196 -15.40 -0.09 -1.03
CA TYR A 196 -15.34 0.05 -2.48
C TYR A 196 -14.33 -0.94 -3.03
N LEU A 197 -14.84 -2.02 -3.59
CA LEU A 197 -14.05 -3.12 -4.09
C LEU A 197 -13.58 -2.80 -5.52
N VAL A 198 -12.35 -2.34 -5.69
CA VAL A 198 -11.76 -1.99 -7.00
C VAL A 198 -11.24 -3.26 -7.65
N ASN A 199 -11.82 -3.66 -8.79
CA ASN A 199 -11.39 -4.84 -9.55
C ASN A 199 -11.10 -6.09 -8.68
N PRO A 200 -11.97 -6.45 -7.71
CA PRO A 200 -11.59 -7.29 -6.59
C PRO A 200 -11.20 -8.70 -7.00
N CYS A 201 -10.23 -9.26 -6.28
CA CYS A 201 -9.84 -10.64 -6.44
C CYS A 201 -11.05 -11.60 -6.27
N PRO A 202 -11.06 -12.80 -6.89
CA PRO A 202 -12.23 -13.68 -6.88
C PRO A 202 -12.76 -14.02 -5.47
N ARG A 203 -11.87 -14.11 -4.48
CA ARG A 203 -12.25 -14.39 -3.09
C ARG A 203 -12.99 -13.21 -2.47
N LEU A 204 -12.46 -11.99 -2.57
CA LEU A 204 -13.14 -10.80 -2.05
C LEU A 204 -14.46 -10.54 -2.81
N LYS A 205 -14.47 -10.72 -4.13
CA LYS A 205 -15.67 -10.59 -4.97
C LYS A 205 -16.79 -11.53 -4.52
N SER A 206 -16.48 -12.74 -4.06
CA SER A 206 -17.47 -13.69 -3.55
C SER A 206 -18.16 -13.25 -2.25
N LEU A 207 -17.57 -12.29 -1.54
CA LEU A 207 -18.07 -11.72 -0.28
C LEU A 207 -18.71 -10.33 -0.46
N ALA A 208 -18.87 -9.86 -1.71
CA ALA A 208 -19.27 -8.49 -2.01
C ALA A 208 -20.77 -8.19 -1.76
N ASP A 209 -21.62 -9.20 -1.55
CA ASP A 209 -23.04 -9.04 -1.26
C ASP A 209 -23.26 -8.64 0.21
N GLN A 210 -22.75 -7.47 0.58
CA GLN A 210 -22.87 -6.88 1.90
C GLN A 210 -23.44 -5.45 1.80
N PRO A 211 -24.20 -4.99 2.80
CA PRO A 211 -24.63 -3.60 2.86
C PRO A 211 -23.44 -2.64 2.75
N ASN A 212 -23.61 -1.54 2.02
CA ASN A 212 -22.60 -0.50 1.80
C ASN A 212 -21.32 -0.94 1.08
N TRP A 213 -21.29 -2.14 0.51
CA TRP A 213 -20.19 -2.61 -0.31
C TRP A 213 -20.52 -2.42 -1.80
N SER A 214 -19.58 -1.84 -2.55
CA SER A 214 -19.75 -1.55 -3.98
C SER A 214 -18.58 -2.08 -4.79
N ILE A 215 -18.85 -2.84 -5.85
CA ILE A 215 -17.80 -3.24 -6.80
C ILE A 215 -17.60 -2.12 -7.83
N LEU A 216 -16.35 -1.71 -7.99
CA LEU A 216 -15.89 -0.77 -9.01
C LEU A 216 -15.08 -1.52 -10.06
N ASN A 217 -15.24 -1.12 -11.32
CA ASN A 217 -14.44 -1.65 -12.44
C ASN A 217 -13.61 -0.50 -13.00
N TRP A 218 -12.31 -0.48 -12.70
CA TRP A 218 -11.36 0.56 -13.10
C TRP A 218 -10.42 0.03 -14.18
N ASP A 219 -9.93 0.92 -15.06
CA ASP A 219 -9.20 0.60 -16.30
C ASP A 219 -7.86 1.37 -16.39
#